data_AF-A0A7K1GPV9-F1
#
_entry.id   AF-A0A7K1GPV9-F1
#
_cell.length_a   1.000
_cell.length_b   1.000
_cell.length_c   1.000
_cell.angle_alpha   90.00
_cell.angle_beta   90.00
_cell.angle_gamma   90.00
#
_symmetry.space_group_name_H-M   'P 1'
#
loop_
_entity.id
_entity.type
_entity.pdbx_description
1 polymer ?
#
loop_
_entity_poly.entity_id
_entity_poly.type
_entity_poly.pdbx_seq_one_letter_code
_entity_poly.pdbx_strand_id
1 'polypeptide(L)'
;MQIINGLVKIASFLFLIDVYAIVNFTIMDRIVVQNVLGGGYYKQADLRQFERVSNYLNDIHLLIGVFFFVTFLFWFYYAFQNIQRLDSKLYESKYWVFLAWFVPVFNLFLPFTMLAKMSRRTYVYLEKRGVNYGGKFPFGVFLLWWFAYITFLLVNFLQKVVFSYVSFDFMSNLNLFVHVLNFIGVVVCYSFIRHYIRLQEALKSVQNNEDRSFVS
;
A
#
# COMPACT_ATOMS: atom_id res chain seq x y z
N MET A 1 3.30 -18.66 -8.58
CA MET A 1 2.88 -17.33 -9.11
C MET A 1 1.39 -17.06 -8.95
N GLN A 2 0.48 -17.91 -9.46
CA GLN A 2 -0.97 -17.69 -9.35
C GLN A 2 -1.47 -17.58 -7.90
N ILE A 3 -0.96 -18.45 -7.00
CA ILE A 3 -1.31 -18.40 -5.57
C ILE A 3 -0.94 -17.05 -4.94
N ILE A 4 0.27 -16.56 -5.20
CA ILE A 4 0.78 -15.29 -4.63
C ILE A 4 0.01 -14.09 -5.18
N ASN A 5 -0.34 -14.11 -6.47
CA ASN A 5 -1.19 -13.08 -7.08
C ASN A 5 -2.60 -13.07 -6.49
N GLY A 6 -3.17 -14.24 -6.17
CA GLY A 6 -4.43 -14.34 -5.43
C GLY A 6 -4.31 -13.78 -4.01
N LEU A 7 -3.25 -14.18 -3.29
CA LEU A 7 -3.00 -13.77 -1.91
C LEU A 7 -2.85 -12.25 -1.78
N VAL A 8 -2.04 -11.61 -2.63
CA VAL A 8 -1.85 -10.15 -2.57
C VAL A 8 -3.10 -9.37 -2.97
N LYS A 9 -3.94 -9.91 -3.87
CA LYS A 9 -5.25 -9.33 -4.21
C LYS A 9 -6.17 -9.33 -3.00
N ILE A 10 -6.26 -10.46 -2.29
CA ILE A 10 -7.08 -10.58 -1.07
C ILE A 10 -6.52 -9.68 0.03
N ALA A 11 -5.21 -9.72 0.28
CA ALA A 11 -4.58 -8.93 1.32
C ALA A 11 -4.73 -7.41 1.09
N SER A 12 -4.54 -6.94 -0.15
CA SER A 12 -4.75 -5.52 -0.49
C SER A 12 -6.22 -5.08 -0.40
N PHE A 13 -7.16 -5.97 -0.73
CA PHE A 13 -8.59 -5.70 -0.56
C PHE A 13 -9.00 -5.66 0.92
N LEU A 14 -8.53 -6.60 1.74
CA LEU A 14 -8.76 -6.59 3.19
C LEU A 14 -8.20 -5.32 3.82
N PHE A 15 -6.98 -4.92 3.44
CA PHE A 15 -6.36 -3.70 3.94
C PHE A 15 -7.14 -2.43 3.52
N LEU A 16 -7.72 -2.42 2.32
CA LEU A 16 -8.60 -1.32 1.89
C LEU A 16 -9.85 -1.19 2.76
N ILE A 17 -10.52 -2.29 3.08
CA ILE A 17 -11.71 -2.30 3.95
C ILE A 17 -11.34 -1.83 5.37
N ASP A 18 -10.23 -2.34 5.89
CA ASP A 18 -9.73 -2.02 7.21
C ASP A 18 -9.38 -0.53 7.35
N VAL A 19 -8.65 0.05 6.38
CA VAL A 19 -8.34 1.49 6.38
C VAL A 19 -9.62 2.34 6.24
N TYR A 20 -10.60 1.89 5.46
CA TYR A 20 -11.91 2.53 5.42
C TYR A 20 -12.60 2.51 6.80
N ALA A 21 -12.58 1.39 7.51
CA ALA A 21 -13.14 1.30 8.86
C ALA A 21 -12.46 2.26 9.83
N ILE A 22 -11.13 2.36 9.79
CA ILE A 22 -10.35 3.30 10.63
C ILE A 22 -10.69 4.76 10.33
N VAL A 23 -10.85 5.15 9.06
CA VAL A 23 -11.27 6.51 8.70
C VAL A 23 -12.64 6.82 9.28
N ASN A 24 -13.62 5.93 9.11
CA ASN A 24 -14.96 6.13 9.65
C ASN A 24 -14.96 6.23 11.18
N PHE A 25 -14.19 5.36 11.84
CA PHE A 25 -14.05 5.40 13.28
C PHE A 25 -13.41 6.70 13.77
N THR A 26 -12.38 7.21 13.09
CA THR A 26 -11.73 8.49 13.41
C THR A 26 -12.71 9.67 13.28
N ILE A 27 -13.57 9.65 12.26
CA ILE A 27 -14.61 10.67 12.10
C ILE A 27 -15.61 10.60 13.27
N MET A 28 -16.04 9.39 13.63
CA MET A 28 -16.97 9.17 14.74
C MET A 28 -16.36 9.62 16.08
N ASP A 29 -15.12 9.25 16.36
CA ASP A 29 -14.38 9.65 17.56
C ASP A 29 -14.31 11.17 17.69
N ARG A 30 -13.96 11.85 16.59
CA ARG A 30 -13.94 13.32 16.55
C ARG A 30 -15.30 13.93 16.87
N ILE A 31 -16.40 13.40 16.32
CA ILE A 31 -17.75 13.91 16.60
C ILE A 31 -18.09 13.73 18.08
N VAL A 32 -17.80 12.56 18.66
CA VAL A 32 -18.05 12.29 20.07
C VAL A 32 -17.26 13.24 20.96
N VAL A 33 -15.96 13.43 20.69
CA VAL A 33 -15.12 14.33 21.48
C VAL A 33 -15.59 15.78 21.37
N GLN A 34 -15.92 16.25 20.16
CA GLN A 34 -16.43 17.61 19.97
C GLN A 34 -17.77 17.82 20.70
N ASN A 35 -18.66 16.82 20.72
CA ASN A 35 -19.91 16.90 21.47
C ASN A 35 -19.66 16.97 22.97
N VAL A 36 -18.73 16.17 23.52
CA VAL A 36 -18.35 16.22 24.94
C VAL A 36 -17.78 17.60 25.30
N LEU A 37 -16.86 18.13 24.49
CA LEU A 37 -16.28 19.45 24.69
C LEU A 37 -17.33 20.57 24.58
N GLY A 38 -18.36 20.38 23.77
CA GLY A 38 -19.51 21.28 23.64
C GLY A 38 -20.54 21.18 24.79
N GLY A 39 -20.27 20.38 25.83
CA GLY A 39 -21.17 20.19 26.98
C GLY A 39 -22.18 19.06 26.82
N GLY A 40 -22.03 18.21 25.80
CA GLY A 40 -22.82 17.00 25.62
C GLY A 40 -22.52 15.95 26.68
N TYR A 41 -23.56 15.32 27.22
CA TYR A 41 -23.44 14.31 28.26
C TYR A 41 -23.54 12.90 27.67
N TYR A 42 -22.48 12.11 27.83
CA TYR A 42 -22.46 10.68 27.54
C TYR A 42 -22.31 9.90 28.84
N LYS A 43 -22.92 8.71 28.92
CA LYS A 43 -22.68 7.82 30.07
C LYS A 43 -21.23 7.34 30.00
N GLN A 44 -20.56 7.29 31.15
CA GLN A 44 -19.19 6.78 31.22
C GLN A 44 -19.08 5.32 30.70
N ALA A 45 -20.14 4.53 30.85
CA ALA A 45 -20.20 3.17 30.31
C ALA A 45 -20.11 3.16 28.77
N ASP A 46 -20.75 4.12 28.09
CA ASP A 46 -20.76 4.22 26.63
C ASP A 46 -19.38 4.64 26.11
N LEU A 47 -18.75 5.62 26.77
CA LEU A 47 -17.38 6.06 26.45
C LEU A 47 -16.35 4.94 26.62
N ARG A 48 -16.45 4.15 27.70
CA ARG A 48 -15.58 2.98 27.90
C ARG A 48 -15.82 1.87 26.88
N GLN A 49 -17.05 1.69 26.40
CA GLN A 49 -17.32 0.74 25.33
C GLN A 49 -16.74 1.24 24.00
N PHE A 50 -16.87 2.53 23.73
CA PHE A 50 -16.29 3.19 22.56
C PHE A 50 -14.77 3.04 22.52
N GLU A 51 -14.09 3.32 23.63
CA GLU A 51 -12.63 3.14 23.76
C GLU A 51 -12.19 1.69 23.51
N ARG A 52 -12.95 0.71 24.02
CA ARG A 52 -12.67 -0.72 23.75
C ARG A 52 -12.78 -1.05 22.27
N VAL A 53 -13.80 -0.52 21.57
CA VAL A 53 -13.93 -0.71 20.12
C VAL A 53 -12.75 -0.08 19.39
N SER A 54 -12.31 1.12 19.80
CA SER A 54 -11.11 1.77 19.25
C SER A 54 -9.88 0.87 19.35
N ASN A 55 -9.62 0.32 20.54
CA ASN A 55 -8.47 -0.54 20.79
C ASN A 55 -8.52 -1.80 19.92
N TYR A 56 -9.67 -2.48 19.85
CA TYR A 56 -9.81 -3.66 18.98
C TYR A 56 -9.63 -3.34 17.50
N LEU A 57 -10.15 -2.21 17.02
CA LEU A 57 -9.94 -1.76 15.65
C LEU A 57 -8.46 -1.51 15.36
N ASN A 58 -7.73 -0.90 16.29
CA ASN A 58 -6.30 -0.66 16.13
C ASN A 58 -5.49 -1.96 16.12
N ASP A 59 -5.83 -2.92 16.98
CA ASP A 59 -5.18 -4.24 17.01
C ASP A 59 -5.43 -5.01 15.70
N ILE A 60 -6.67 -5.00 15.21
CA ILE A 60 -7.04 -5.61 13.92
C ILE A 60 -6.31 -4.92 12.77
N HIS A 61 -6.25 -3.59 12.78
CA HIS A 61 -5.55 -2.78 11.77
C HIS A 61 -4.06 -3.16 11.70
N LEU A 62 -3.41 -3.33 12.86
CA LEU A 62 -2.02 -3.76 12.92
C LEU A 62 -1.83 -5.16 12.31
N LEU A 63 -2.68 -6.12 12.66
CA LEU A 63 -2.61 -7.49 12.14
C LEU A 63 -2.82 -7.56 10.63
N ILE A 64 -3.85 -6.87 10.12
CA ILE A 64 -4.14 -6.79 8.68
C ILE A 64 -3.01 -6.08 7.95
N GLY A 65 -2.48 -4.99 8.52
CA GLY A 65 -1.35 -4.25 7.98
C GLY A 65 -0.08 -5.12 7.85
N VAL A 66 0.25 -5.91 8.88
CA VAL A 66 1.38 -6.86 8.85
C VAL A 66 1.15 -7.93 7.80
N PHE A 67 -0.04 -8.53 7.76
CA PHE A 67 -0.40 -9.55 6.76
C PHE A 67 -0.29 -9.02 5.33
N PHE A 68 -0.79 -7.80 5.09
CA PHE A 68 -0.67 -7.13 3.81
C PHE A 68 0.78 -6.85 3.45
N PHE A 69 1.56 -6.28 4.37
CA PHE A 69 2.96 -5.94 4.13
C PHE A 69 3.80 -7.16 3.77
N VAL A 70 3.69 -8.24 4.54
CA VAL A 70 4.41 -9.50 4.26
C VAL A 70 4.03 -10.07 2.90
N THR A 71 2.73 -10.15 2.62
CA THR A 71 2.22 -10.64 1.33
C THR A 71 2.68 -9.78 0.16
N PHE A 72 2.66 -8.46 0.33
CA PHE A 72 3.12 -7.49 -0.65
C PHE A 72 4.61 -7.66 -0.95
N LEU A 73 5.45 -7.83 0.08
CA LEU A 73 6.89 -8.05 -0.12
C LEU A 73 7.18 -9.34 -0.88
N PHE A 74 6.51 -10.45 -0.54
CA PHE A 74 6.66 -11.69 -1.30
C PHE A 74 6.22 -11.52 -2.74
N TRP A 75 5.04 -10.93 -2.96
CA TRP A 75 4.56 -10.64 -4.31
C TRP A 75 5.54 -9.78 -5.09
N PHE A 76 6.06 -8.71 -4.48
CA PHE A 76 7.00 -7.81 -5.12
C PHE A 76 8.30 -8.53 -5.48
N TYR A 77 8.82 -9.38 -4.60
CA TYR A 77 10.02 -10.17 -4.86
C TYR A 77 9.84 -11.10 -6.07
N TYR A 78 8.74 -11.85 -6.13
CA TYR A 78 8.49 -12.75 -7.26
C TYR A 78 8.19 -11.99 -8.55
N ALA A 79 7.48 -10.86 -8.46
CA ALA A 79 7.21 -9.98 -9.59
C ALA A 79 8.51 -9.44 -10.19
N PHE A 80 9.44 -9.00 -9.34
CA PHE A 80 10.73 -8.47 -9.72
C PHE A 80 11.62 -9.55 -10.32
N GLN A 81 11.68 -10.73 -9.69
CA GLN A 81 12.45 -11.86 -10.20
C GLN A 81 11.97 -12.32 -11.58
N ASN A 82 10.66 -12.32 -11.83
CA ASN A 82 10.12 -12.75 -13.12
C ASN A 82 10.57 -11.85 -14.26
N ILE A 83 10.51 -10.52 -14.09
CA ILE A 83 10.97 -9.62 -15.15
C ILE A 83 12.49 -9.61 -15.26
N GLN A 84 13.22 -9.79 -14.15
CA GLN A 84 14.68 -9.89 -14.16
C GLN A 84 15.18 -11.10 -14.98
N ARG A 85 14.44 -12.20 -15.00
CA ARG A 85 14.76 -13.36 -15.86
C ARG A 85 14.58 -13.08 -17.36
N LEU A 86 13.77 -12.08 -17.71
CA LEU A 86 13.38 -11.78 -19.10
C LEU A 86 14.09 -10.56 -19.67
N ASP A 87 14.50 -9.61 -18.83
CA ASP A 87 15.28 -8.45 -19.21
C ASP A 87 16.58 -8.42 -18.39
N SER A 88 17.69 -8.78 -19.04
CA SER A 88 19.04 -8.74 -18.45
C SER A 88 19.49 -7.34 -18.05
N LYS A 89 18.75 -6.29 -18.45
CA LYS A 89 19.01 -4.90 -18.03
C LYS A 89 18.51 -4.59 -16.61
N LEU A 90 17.81 -5.52 -15.94
CA LEU A 90 17.56 -5.48 -14.50
C LEU A 90 18.73 -6.14 -13.75
N TYR A 91 19.77 -5.36 -13.49
CA TYR A 91 20.97 -5.85 -12.80
C TYR A 91 20.90 -5.70 -11.27
N GLU A 92 19.88 -5.01 -10.74
CA GLU A 92 19.76 -4.82 -9.31
C GLU A 92 19.56 -6.15 -8.57
N SER A 93 20.20 -6.28 -7.41
CA SER A 93 20.01 -7.44 -6.55
C SER A 93 18.56 -7.52 -6.10
N LYS A 94 17.91 -8.65 -6.37
CA LYS A 94 16.54 -8.98 -5.92
C LYS A 94 16.36 -8.86 -4.41
N TYR A 95 17.42 -8.96 -3.61
CA TYR A 95 17.35 -8.86 -2.15
C TYR A 95 17.05 -7.43 -1.68
N TRP A 96 17.36 -6.41 -2.50
CA TRP A 96 16.97 -5.04 -2.20
C TRP A 96 15.45 -4.86 -2.14
N VAL A 97 14.67 -5.75 -2.76
CA VAL A 97 13.20 -5.75 -2.63
C VAL A 97 12.75 -5.87 -1.17
N PHE A 98 13.50 -6.60 -0.33
CA PHE A 98 13.20 -6.72 1.10
C PHE A 98 13.96 -5.67 1.90
N LEU A 99 15.28 -5.60 1.73
CA LEU A 99 16.15 -4.77 2.56
C LEU A 99 15.82 -3.27 2.47
N ALA A 100 15.35 -2.81 1.30
CA ALA A 100 14.98 -1.43 1.10
C ALA A 100 13.88 -0.95 2.04
N TRP A 101 13.00 -1.83 2.53
CA TRP A 101 11.92 -1.42 3.43
C TRP A 101 12.34 -1.28 4.88
N PHE A 102 13.41 -1.96 5.28
CA PHE A 102 13.88 -1.96 6.67
C PHE A 102 15.00 -0.96 6.91
N VAL A 103 15.76 -0.59 5.87
CA VAL A 103 16.81 0.43 5.97
C VAL A 103 16.18 1.82 5.84
N PRO A 104 16.22 2.69 6.88
CA PRO A 104 15.45 3.94 6.89
C PRO A 104 15.71 4.86 5.70
N VAL A 105 16.99 5.03 5.32
CA VAL A 105 17.37 5.89 4.19
C VAL A 105 16.84 5.34 2.87
N PHE A 106 16.96 4.03 2.66
CA PHE A 106 16.51 3.41 1.42
C PHE A 106 15.00 3.29 1.33
N ASN A 107 14.31 3.16 2.48
CA ASN A 107 12.86 3.11 2.56
C ASN A 107 12.19 4.33 1.88
N LEU A 108 12.88 5.47 1.83
CA LEU A 108 12.38 6.72 1.24
C LEU A 108 12.36 6.76 -0.30
N PHE A 109 13.14 5.94 -1.00
CA PHE A 109 13.24 6.02 -2.46
C PHE A 109 13.46 4.71 -3.20
N LEU A 110 14.13 3.73 -2.57
CA LEU A 110 14.54 2.51 -3.26
C LEU A 110 13.34 1.60 -3.59
N PRO A 111 12.35 1.36 -2.71
CA PRO A 111 11.19 0.57 -3.07
C PRO A 111 10.41 1.15 -4.25
N PHE A 112 10.19 2.47 -4.24
CA PHE A 112 9.56 3.19 -5.34
C PHE A 112 10.34 3.04 -6.65
N THR A 113 11.66 3.24 -6.60
CA THR A 113 12.53 3.14 -7.77
C THR A 113 12.48 1.74 -8.37
N MET A 114 12.51 0.70 -7.52
CA MET A 114 12.46 -0.69 -7.98
C MET A 114 11.10 -1.06 -8.58
N LEU A 115 9.98 -0.65 -7.96
CA LEU A 115 8.63 -0.87 -8.52
C LEU A 115 8.43 -0.14 -9.86
N ALA A 116 8.90 1.11 -9.96
CA ALA A 116 8.83 1.88 -11.19
C ALA A 116 9.67 1.26 -12.31
N LYS A 117 10.90 0.84 -11.99
CA LYS A 117 11.78 0.14 -12.94
C LYS A 117 11.16 -1.17 -13.42
N MET A 118 10.68 -2.00 -12.49
CA MET A 118 10.01 -3.27 -12.76
C MET A 118 8.81 -3.08 -13.70
N SER A 119 7.98 -2.07 -13.44
CA SER A 119 6.80 -1.74 -14.27
C SER A 119 7.20 -1.23 -15.65
N ARG A 120 8.11 -0.27 -15.73
CA ARG A 120 8.61 0.28 -17.00
C ARG A 120 9.18 -0.81 -17.90
N ARG A 121 9.96 -1.72 -17.33
CA ARG A 121 10.62 -2.83 -18.04
C ARG A 121 9.61 -3.84 -18.56
N THR A 122 8.59 -4.15 -17.75
CA THR A 122 7.47 -4.98 -18.18
C THR A 122 6.73 -4.36 -19.37
N TYR A 123 6.43 -3.05 -19.34
CA TYR A 123 5.81 -2.37 -20.48
C TYR A 123 6.65 -2.47 -21.75
N VAL A 124 7.95 -2.15 -21.65
CA VAL A 124 8.87 -2.22 -22.80
C VAL A 124 8.96 -3.64 -23.37
N TYR A 125 8.97 -4.66 -22.51
CA TYR A 125 9.02 -6.06 -22.95
C TYR A 125 7.77 -6.48 -23.72
N LEU A 126 6.58 -6.07 -23.25
CA LEU A 126 5.30 -6.37 -23.88
C LEU A 126 5.08 -5.56 -25.17
N GLU A 127 5.47 -4.28 -25.19
CA GLU A 127 5.40 -3.42 -26.39
C GLU A 127 6.21 -3.97 -27.55
N LYS A 128 7.43 -4.45 -27.28
CA LYS A 128 8.30 -5.06 -28.29
C LYS A 128 7.71 -6.30 -28.96
N ARG A 129 6.72 -6.92 -28.33
CA ARG A 129 6.05 -8.13 -28.81
C ARG A 129 4.63 -7.87 -29.32
N GLY A 130 4.25 -6.60 -29.44
CA GLY A 130 2.93 -6.20 -29.95
C GLY A 130 1.77 -6.63 -29.05
N VAL A 131 2.01 -6.91 -27.76
CA VAL A 131 0.96 -7.37 -26.85
C VAL A 131 0.20 -6.17 -26.33
N ASN A 132 -1.12 -6.16 -26.53
CA ASN A 132 -1.99 -5.16 -25.93
C ASN A 132 -2.25 -5.52 -24.44
N TYR A 133 -1.88 -4.60 -23.54
CA TYR A 133 -2.00 -4.77 -22.10
C TYR A 133 -2.85 -3.68 -21.41
N GLY A 134 -3.67 -2.93 -22.17
CA GLY A 134 -4.63 -1.99 -21.61
C GLY A 134 -4.05 -0.67 -21.08
N GLY A 135 -2.81 -0.33 -21.48
CA GLY A 135 -2.17 0.95 -21.18
C GLY A 135 -1.23 0.94 -19.97
N LYS A 136 -0.48 2.03 -19.82
CA LYS A 136 0.47 2.23 -18.72
C LYS A 136 -0.26 2.76 -17.49
N PHE A 137 0.15 2.30 -16.31
CA PHE A 137 -0.34 2.89 -15.07
C PHE A 137 0.14 4.35 -14.99
N PRO A 138 -0.73 5.34 -14.67
CA PRO A 138 -0.34 6.73 -14.68
C PRO A 138 0.78 7.02 -13.67
N PHE A 139 1.89 7.58 -14.12
CA PHE A 139 3.05 7.85 -13.27
C PHE A 139 2.72 8.86 -12.15
N GLY A 140 1.88 9.87 -12.43
CA GLY A 140 1.43 10.83 -11.41
C GLY A 140 0.63 10.18 -10.27
N VAL A 141 -0.22 9.19 -10.59
CA VAL A 141 -0.95 8.42 -9.58
C VAL A 141 0.00 7.55 -8.76
N PHE A 142 1.01 6.95 -9.40
CA PHE A 142 2.04 6.19 -8.72
C PHE A 142 2.89 7.06 -7.77
N LEU A 143 3.23 8.29 -8.18
CA LEU A 143 3.88 9.29 -7.32
C LEU A 143 3.00 9.70 -6.14
N LEU A 144 1.71 9.95 -6.38
CA LEU A 144 0.77 10.32 -5.32
C LEU A 144 0.74 9.27 -4.19
N TRP A 145 0.72 7.98 -4.54
CA TRP A 145 0.81 6.91 -3.55
C TRP A 145 2.10 6.98 -2.72
N TRP A 146 3.23 7.23 -3.37
CA TRP A 146 4.52 7.34 -2.68
C TRP A 146 4.58 8.56 -1.76
N PHE A 147 4.05 9.70 -2.20
CA PHE A 147 3.93 10.90 -1.37
C PHE A 147 3.02 10.68 -0.17
N ALA A 148 1.90 9.97 -0.35
CA ALA A 148 1.01 9.60 0.76
C ALA A 148 1.75 8.75 1.80
N TYR A 149 2.55 7.77 1.34
CA TYR A 149 3.39 6.93 2.21
C TYR A 149 4.44 7.75 2.99
N ILE A 150 5.21 8.61 2.31
CA ILE A 150 6.22 9.45 2.98
C ILE A 150 5.56 10.39 3.98
N THR A 151 4.43 11.01 3.61
CA THR A 151 3.69 11.92 4.49
C THR A 151 3.19 11.17 5.72
N PHE A 152 2.67 9.96 5.55
CA PHE A 152 2.28 9.10 6.67
C PHE A 152 3.46 8.83 7.61
N LEU A 153 4.64 8.46 7.10
CA LEU A 153 5.82 8.24 7.92
C LEU A 153 6.24 9.51 8.68
N LEU A 154 6.29 10.64 7.99
CA LEU A 154 6.68 11.93 8.55
C LEU A 154 5.73 12.35 9.67
N VAL A 155 4.41 12.27 9.44
CA VAL A 155 3.43 12.70 10.44
C VAL A 155 3.45 11.80 11.66
N ASN A 156 3.55 10.48 11.50
CA ASN A 156 3.67 9.56 12.63
C ASN A 156 4.95 9.81 13.44
N PHE A 157 6.05 10.19 12.78
CA PHE A 157 7.27 10.57 13.46
C PHE A 157 7.09 11.90 14.23
N LEU A 158 6.53 12.92 13.59
CA LEU A 158 6.28 14.23 14.21
C LEU A 158 5.31 14.12 15.39
N GLN A 159 4.24 13.34 15.28
CA GLN A 159 3.31 13.11 16.38
C GLN A 159 4.04 12.60 17.63
N LYS A 160 4.98 11.65 17.48
CA LYS A 160 5.76 11.14 18.63
C LYS A 160 6.66 12.19 19.27
N VAL A 161 7.17 13.15 18.50
CA VAL A 161 8.07 14.20 19.00
C VAL A 161 7.30 15.35 19.65
N VAL A 162 6.17 15.74 19.06
CA VAL A 162 5.47 16.98 19.40
C VAL A 162 4.20 16.75 20.24
N PHE A 163 3.86 15.49 20.57
CA PHE A 163 2.63 15.14 21.31
C PHE A 163 2.41 15.98 22.59
N SER A 164 3.48 16.28 23.32
CA SER A 164 3.41 17.02 24.59
C SER A 164 3.25 18.54 24.44
N TYR A 165 3.40 19.10 23.24
CA TYR A 165 3.51 20.55 23.03
C TYR A 165 2.34 21.16 22.23
N VAL A 166 1.43 20.34 21.73
CA VAL A 166 0.40 20.77 20.77
C VAL A 166 -0.99 20.47 21.30
N SER A 167 -1.95 21.31 20.93
CA SER A 167 -3.34 21.15 21.35
C SER A 167 -3.94 19.85 20.81
N PHE A 168 -4.88 19.30 21.60
CA PHE A 168 -5.64 18.12 21.24
C PHE A 168 -6.36 18.28 19.88
N ASP A 169 -6.99 19.44 19.64
CA ASP A 169 -7.74 19.71 18.40
C ASP A 169 -6.85 19.65 17.15
N PHE A 170 -5.63 20.19 17.25
CA PHE A 170 -4.68 20.12 16.13
C PHE A 170 -4.28 18.67 15.87
N MET A 171 -3.98 17.89 16.92
CA MET A 171 -3.62 16.48 16.79
C MET A 171 -4.76 15.64 16.20
N SER A 172 -5.99 15.89 16.62
CA SER A 172 -7.19 15.23 16.08
C SER A 172 -7.38 15.52 14.58
N ASN A 173 -7.27 16.80 14.18
CA ASN A 173 -7.36 17.20 12.78
C ASN A 173 -6.25 16.60 11.92
N LEU A 174 -5.02 16.60 12.42
CA LEU A 174 -3.87 16.01 11.77
C LEU A 174 -4.05 14.50 11.60
N ASN A 175 -4.58 13.81 12.60
CA ASN A 175 -4.83 12.38 12.54
C ASN A 175 -5.89 12.03 11.48
N LEU A 176 -7.00 12.78 11.42
CA LEU A 176 -8.00 12.60 10.37
C LEU A 176 -7.41 12.80 8.97
N PHE A 177 -6.61 13.86 8.79
CA PHE A 177 -5.93 14.11 7.52
C PHE A 177 -5.04 12.93 7.10
N VAL A 178 -4.24 12.40 8.02
CA VAL A 178 -3.39 11.23 7.77
C VAL A 178 -4.19 10.00 7.39
N HIS A 179 -5.29 9.71 8.09
CA HIS A 179 -6.13 8.55 7.78
C HIS A 179 -6.79 8.67 6.40
N VAL A 180 -7.28 9.86 6.01
CA VAL A 180 -7.83 10.11 4.67
C VAL A 180 -6.74 9.97 3.60
N LEU A 181 -5.56 10.54 3.83
CA LEU A 181 -4.42 10.42 2.91
C LEU A 181 -3.97 8.97 2.76
N ASN A 182 -3.92 8.21 3.86
CA ASN A 182 -3.60 6.79 3.85
C ASN A 182 -4.65 5.99 3.07
N PHE A 183 -5.95 6.29 3.25
CA PHE A 183 -7.01 5.67 2.46
C PHE A 183 -6.83 5.87 0.95
N ILE A 184 -6.54 7.11 0.52
CA ILE A 184 -6.21 7.41 -0.88
C ILE A 184 -4.99 6.59 -1.33
N GLY A 185 -3.94 6.53 -0.52
CA GLY A 185 -2.74 5.72 -0.79
C GLY A 185 -3.06 4.24 -0.99
N VAL A 186 -3.89 3.65 -0.13
CA VAL A 186 -4.28 2.24 -0.20
C VAL A 186 -5.15 1.95 -1.43
N VAL A 187 -6.07 2.85 -1.79
CA VAL A 187 -6.85 2.74 -3.04
C VAL A 187 -5.92 2.71 -4.25
N VAL A 188 -4.94 3.59 -4.31
CA VAL A 188 -3.96 3.61 -5.40
C VAL A 188 -3.10 2.35 -5.41
N CYS A 189 -2.62 1.90 -4.26
CA CYS A 189 -1.83 0.68 -4.12
C CYS A 189 -2.60 -0.55 -4.61
N TYR A 190 -3.85 -0.70 -4.18
CA TYR A 190 -4.76 -1.75 -4.62
C TYR A 190 -4.96 -1.73 -6.15
N SER A 191 -5.20 -0.54 -6.72
CA SER A 191 -5.33 -0.35 -8.16
C SER A 191 -4.06 -0.76 -8.90
N PHE A 192 -2.89 -0.35 -8.40
CA PHE A 192 -1.59 -0.69 -8.97
C PHE A 192 -1.31 -2.20 -8.93
N ILE A 193 -1.55 -2.87 -7.80
CA ILE A 193 -1.35 -4.33 -7.66
C ILE A 193 -2.22 -5.07 -8.69
N ARG A 194 -3.50 -4.69 -8.81
CA ARG A 194 -4.40 -5.27 -9.80
C ARG A 194 -3.95 -5.04 -11.23
N HIS A 195 -3.51 -3.82 -11.54
CA HIS A 195 -2.95 -3.48 -12.84
C HIS A 195 -1.74 -4.35 -13.17
N TYR A 196 -0.80 -4.44 -12.24
CA TYR A 196 0.44 -5.17 -12.44
C TYR A 196 0.22 -6.68 -12.58
N ILE A 197 -0.75 -7.26 -11.86
CA ILE A 197 -1.09 -8.68 -12.02
C ILE A 197 -1.60 -8.98 -13.44
N ARG A 198 -2.38 -8.07 -14.05
CA ARG A 198 -2.78 -8.21 -15.47
C ARG A 198 -1.56 -8.19 -16.40
N LEU A 199 -0.56 -7.35 -16.11
CA LEU A 199 0.69 -7.34 -16.87
C LEU A 199 1.44 -8.67 -16.74
N GLN A 200 1.48 -9.26 -15.55
CA GLN A 200 2.10 -10.58 -15.36
C GLN A 200 1.35 -11.70 -16.07
N GLU A 201 0.02 -11.63 -16.15
CA GLU A 201 -0.79 -12.57 -16.91
C GLU A 201 -0.48 -12.45 -18.42
N ALA A 202 -0.37 -11.22 -18.94
CA ALA A 202 0.05 -10.97 -20.32
C ALA A 202 1.50 -11.41 -20.60
N LEU A 203 2.41 -11.22 -19.64
CA LEU A 203 3.79 -11.69 -19.74
C LEU A 203 3.84 -13.22 -19.85
N LYS A 204 3.01 -13.92 -19.06
CA LYS A 204 2.95 -15.38 -19.06
C LYS A 204 2.39 -15.93 -20.38
N SER A 205 1.39 -15.27 -20.97
CA SER A 205 0.82 -15.73 -22.25
C SER A 205 1.83 -15.64 -23.40
N VAL A 206 2.64 -14.57 -23.41
CA VAL A 206 3.77 -14.42 -24.34
C VAL A 206 4.77 -15.57 -24.21
N GLN A 207 5.23 -15.85 -22.98
CA GLN A 207 6.21 -16.91 -22.73
C GLN A 207 5.70 -18.28 -23.22
N ASN A 208 4.46 -18.61 -22.90
CA ASN A 208 3.86 -19.87 -23.34
C ASN A 208 3.76 -19.97 -24.87
N ASN A 209 3.59 -18.87 -25.59
CA ASN A 209 3.55 -18.86 -27.05
C ASN A 209 4.94 -19.03 -27.66
N GLU A 210 5.96 -18.38 -27.08
CA GLU A 210 7.36 -18.57 -27.47
C GLU A 210 7.76 -20.04 -27.29
N ASP A 211 7.51 -20.63 -26.11
CA ASP A 211 7.85 -22.03 -25.83
C ASP A 211 7.18 -23.02 -26.81
N ARG A 212 5.94 -22.75 -27.23
CA ARG A 212 5.24 -23.58 -28.24
C ARG A 212 5.85 -23.46 -29.63
N SER A 213 6.29 -22.26 -30.02
CA SER A 213 6.91 -22.03 -31.34
C SER A 213 8.28 -22.69 -31.50
N PHE A 214 8.99 -22.99 -30.41
CA PHE A 214 10.26 -23.71 -30.45
C PHE A 214 10.12 -25.24 -30.52
N VAL A 215 8.91 -25.77 -30.25
CA VAL A 215 8.64 -27.22 -30.21
C VAL A 215 7.95 -27.70 -31.51
N SER A 216 7.40 -26.79 -32.31
CA SER A 216 6.81 -27.05 -33.64
C SER A 216 7.81 -26.88 -34.77
#